data_AF-A0A934A9Z1-F1
#
_entry.id   AF-A0A934A9Z1-F1
#
_cell.length_a   1.000
_cell.length_b   1.000
_cell.length_c   1.000
_cell.angle_alpha   90.00
_cell.angle_beta   90.00
_cell.angle_gamma   90.00
#
_symmetry.space_group_name_H-M   'P 1'
#
loop_
_entity.id
_entity.type
_entity.pdbx_description
1 polymer ?
#
loop_
_entity_poly.entity_id
_entity_poly.type
_entity_poly.pdbx_seq_one_letter_code
_entity_poly.pdbx_strand_id
1 'polypeptide(L)'
;MSDQTPLPGHSPAVGEYTFEEFLDAVESFHGYKAPGVVIGGIMVDLAMQKLPSSTLFDAISETTYCLPDAIQLLTPCTTGNGWLRVFNLGRYAVSLYDKYQGQGFRVFVDSRKIKAFSEIYTWFFKLKPKKEQDDKLLMHQIREAGSAICSIEPVTIQPQYLKKRHKDRIASCPLCGEAYPLDHGRICRACQGQSPYLVVADAPSMLRLHTAPIEDSIGQKILHDLTEIVPGESKGPVFKKGQIIGAGDLCQLHRMGKQHVYVDDGKGPGEGWVHEDEAALAFAEAMAGKGVTYTEPPREGKINFLAAGDGLLAVNAQRLEIFNRISGVMCATRKGYSTIREGQIFAGTRAIPLFLPRVDFEKAMQVLQEGPLFQILPLRNARVGILVTGTEVFRGLVQDRFIPIIRAKTEKYGCCVVHSKIVPDEKEAILEGVREILSAGADLLVTTAGLSVDPDDVTRQGLIEAGAKDMLYGAPIVPGAMTLLARIGAVQVIGVPACALYFKTTSFDLLLPRLLAGVPITRIDLARMGHGAFCLECKTCSYPKCPFGK
;
A
#
# COMPACT_ATOMS: atom_id res chain seq x y z
N MET A 1 24.80 -38.24 40.19
CA MET A 1 24.94 -37.76 41.59
C MET A 1 25.51 -36.35 41.48
N SER A 2 24.78 -35.27 41.66
CA SER A 2 23.76 -34.99 42.66
C SER A 2 22.45 -34.50 42.05
N ASP A 3 21.40 -35.21 42.41
CA ASP A 3 20.00 -34.80 42.36
C ASP A 3 19.83 -33.60 43.31
N GLN A 4 19.50 -32.41 42.79
CA GLN A 4 19.07 -31.28 43.61
C GLN A 4 17.56 -31.16 43.49
N THR A 5 16.88 -31.93 44.32
CA THR A 5 15.47 -31.69 44.67
C THR A 5 15.38 -30.29 45.32
N PRO A 6 14.45 -29.42 44.92
CA PRO A 6 14.29 -28.11 45.56
C PRO A 6 13.89 -28.27 47.03
N LEU A 7 14.55 -27.54 47.93
CA LEU A 7 14.17 -27.44 49.34
C LEU A 7 12.75 -26.85 49.47
N PRO A 8 11.89 -27.39 50.35
CA PRO A 8 10.56 -26.85 50.58
C PRO A 8 10.65 -25.59 51.47
N GLY A 9 10.13 -24.45 51.01
CA GLY A 9 9.86 -23.31 51.90
C GLY A 9 10.27 -21.89 51.45
N HIS A 10 10.66 -21.66 50.19
CA HIS A 10 10.68 -20.30 49.63
C HIS A 10 9.59 -20.17 48.58
N SER A 11 8.55 -19.37 48.87
CA SER A 11 7.58 -19.00 47.83
C SER A 11 8.32 -18.25 46.72
N PRO A 12 8.10 -18.57 45.44
CA PRO A 12 8.73 -17.85 44.36
C PRO A 12 8.27 -16.38 44.40
N ALA A 13 9.22 -15.46 44.58
CA ALA A 13 8.96 -14.04 44.46
C ALA A 13 8.74 -13.67 42.99
N VAL A 14 7.96 -12.62 42.74
CA VAL A 14 7.76 -12.04 41.40
C VAL A 14 8.10 -10.56 41.51
N GLY A 15 9.30 -10.18 41.06
CA GLY A 15 9.87 -8.86 41.33
C GLY A 15 10.07 -8.64 42.83
N GLU A 16 9.50 -7.57 43.37
CA GLU A 16 9.59 -7.21 44.80
C GLU A 16 8.50 -7.87 45.66
N TYR A 17 7.55 -8.58 45.05
CA TYR A 17 6.41 -9.17 45.73
C TYR A 17 6.64 -10.64 46.06
N THR A 18 6.14 -11.09 47.20
CA THR A 18 5.82 -12.51 47.37
C THR A 18 4.72 -12.92 46.39
N PHE A 19 4.59 -14.22 46.10
CA PHE A 19 3.56 -14.69 45.16
C PHE A 19 2.14 -14.24 45.55
N GLU A 20 1.78 -14.26 46.84
CA GLU A 20 0.45 -13.85 47.30
C GLU A 20 0.24 -12.34 47.17
N GLU A 21 1.23 -11.53 47.57
CA GLU A 21 1.16 -10.08 47.39
C GLU A 21 1.06 -9.71 45.91
N PHE A 22 1.73 -10.45 45.04
CA PHE A 22 1.61 -10.27 43.59
C PHE A 22 0.19 -10.62 43.11
N LEU A 23 -0.44 -11.69 43.61
CA LEU A 23 -1.82 -12.01 43.26
C LEU A 23 -2.80 -10.91 43.71
N ASP A 24 -2.61 -10.34 44.88
CA ASP A 24 -3.46 -9.26 45.39
C ASP A 24 -3.24 -7.95 44.60
N ALA A 25 -1.99 -7.66 44.20
CA ALA A 25 -1.68 -6.56 43.30
C ALA A 25 -2.34 -6.75 41.92
N VAL A 26 -2.31 -7.98 41.37
CA VAL A 26 -2.98 -8.31 40.11
C VAL A 26 -4.48 -8.10 40.21
N GLU A 27 -5.12 -8.56 41.30
CA GLU A 27 -6.54 -8.35 41.51
C GLU A 27 -6.90 -6.86 41.61
N SER A 28 -6.10 -6.08 42.34
CA SER A 28 -6.31 -4.64 42.48
C SER A 28 -6.18 -3.89 41.15
N PHE A 29 -5.20 -4.25 40.31
CA PHE A 29 -4.93 -3.55 39.05
C PHE A 29 -5.80 -4.03 37.88
N HIS A 30 -5.96 -5.34 37.73
CA HIS A 30 -6.64 -5.97 36.58
C HIS A 30 -8.11 -6.29 36.86
N GLY A 31 -8.55 -6.21 38.12
CA GLY A 31 -9.93 -6.46 38.57
C GLY A 31 -10.23 -7.91 38.96
N TYR A 32 -9.32 -8.85 38.71
CA TYR A 32 -9.37 -10.24 39.21
C TYR A 32 -8.00 -10.92 39.03
N LYS A 33 -7.77 -12.05 39.72
CA LYS A 33 -6.54 -12.88 39.66
C LYS A 33 -6.41 -13.63 38.32
N ALA A 34 -6.23 -12.90 37.22
CA ALA A 34 -6.19 -13.45 35.87
C ALA A 34 -4.94 -14.31 35.63
N PRO A 35 -5.07 -15.59 35.24
CA PRO A 35 -3.93 -16.49 34.99
C PRO A 35 -2.89 -15.91 34.02
N GLY A 36 -3.36 -15.18 32.99
CA GLY A 36 -2.49 -14.51 32.03
C GLY A 36 -1.61 -13.45 32.68
N VAL A 37 -2.15 -12.59 33.55
CA VAL A 37 -1.36 -11.54 34.20
C VAL A 37 -0.33 -12.18 35.13
N VAL A 38 -0.71 -13.27 35.81
CA VAL A 38 0.19 -13.98 36.74
C VAL A 38 1.37 -14.62 36.01
N ILE A 39 1.10 -15.36 34.92
CA ILE A 39 2.16 -15.89 34.04
C ILE A 39 2.98 -14.74 33.45
N GLY A 40 2.33 -13.64 33.06
CA GLY A 40 3.00 -12.45 32.54
C GLY A 40 3.97 -11.84 33.54
N GLY A 41 3.63 -11.81 34.83
CA GLY A 41 4.51 -11.32 35.88
C GLY A 41 5.77 -12.16 36.03
N ILE A 42 5.60 -13.49 36.03
CA ILE A 42 6.72 -14.44 36.03
C ILE A 42 7.64 -14.21 34.81
N MET A 43 7.05 -13.94 33.65
CA MET A 43 7.82 -13.67 32.42
C MET A 43 8.60 -12.35 32.50
N VAL A 44 7.98 -11.30 33.06
CA VAL A 44 8.60 -9.99 33.26
C VAL A 44 9.75 -10.08 34.25
N ASP A 45 9.52 -10.73 35.39
CA ASP A 45 10.54 -10.98 36.41
C ASP A 45 11.74 -11.75 35.83
N LEU A 46 11.50 -12.82 35.06
CA LEU A 46 12.55 -13.57 34.38
C LEU A 46 13.35 -12.70 33.39
N ALA A 47 12.70 -11.79 32.67
CA ALA A 47 13.38 -10.86 31.77
C ALA A 47 14.21 -9.83 32.53
N MET A 48 13.69 -9.28 33.64
CA MET A 48 14.38 -8.31 34.50
C MET A 48 15.65 -8.91 35.12
N GLN A 49 15.59 -10.16 35.58
CA GLN A 49 16.76 -10.86 36.14
C GLN A 49 17.91 -11.04 35.14
N LYS A 50 17.66 -10.98 33.83
CA LYS A 50 18.70 -11.05 32.80
C LYS A 50 19.25 -9.69 32.38
N LEU A 51 18.55 -8.60 32.69
CA LEU A 51 19.03 -7.26 32.41
C LEU A 51 20.03 -6.80 33.49
N PRO A 52 21.11 -6.09 33.13
CA PRO A 52 21.98 -5.47 34.12
C PRO A 52 21.21 -4.49 35.02
N SER A 53 21.48 -4.47 36.32
CA SER A 53 20.69 -3.76 37.35
C SER A 53 20.56 -2.24 37.18
N SER A 54 21.40 -1.61 36.34
CA SER A 54 21.37 -0.17 36.03
C SER A 54 20.81 0.16 34.64
N THR A 55 20.28 -0.84 33.92
CA THR A 55 19.79 -0.66 32.54
C THR A 55 18.50 0.14 32.54
N LEU A 56 18.46 1.20 31.73
CA LEU A 56 17.23 1.91 31.43
C LEU A 56 16.56 1.21 30.25
N PHE A 57 15.45 0.51 30.50
CA PHE A 57 14.83 -0.37 29.52
C PHE A 57 13.44 0.10 29.08
N ASP A 58 13.06 -0.31 27.87
CA ASP A 58 11.69 -0.26 27.35
C ASP A 58 11.14 -1.70 27.25
N ALA A 59 9.82 -1.82 27.13
CA ALA A 59 9.10 -3.08 27.05
C ALA A 59 8.30 -3.21 25.74
N ILE A 60 8.26 -4.42 25.21
CA ILE A 60 7.35 -4.83 24.14
C ILE A 60 6.45 -5.95 24.66
N SER A 61 5.15 -5.82 24.46
CA SER A 61 4.19 -6.92 24.58
C SER A 61 3.73 -7.36 23.19
N GLU A 62 3.76 -8.67 22.94
CA GLU A 62 3.34 -9.24 21.66
C GLU A 62 1.83 -9.58 21.58
N THR A 63 1.09 -9.17 22.61
CA THR A 63 -0.35 -9.42 22.79
C THR A 63 -1.01 -8.24 23.49
N THR A 64 -2.29 -8.00 23.18
CA THR A 64 -3.13 -7.02 23.90
C THR A 64 -3.76 -7.59 25.16
N TYR A 65 -3.68 -8.91 25.39
CA TYR A 65 -4.39 -9.60 26.46
C TYR A 65 -3.49 -9.81 27.68
N CYS A 66 -3.89 -9.30 28.84
CA CYS A 66 -3.30 -9.48 30.18
C CYS A 66 -1.84 -9.05 30.36
N LEU A 67 -0.93 -9.45 29.47
CA LEU A 67 0.50 -9.22 29.57
C LEU A 67 0.92 -7.74 29.67
N PRO A 68 0.28 -6.79 28.95
CA PRO A 68 0.56 -5.36 29.16
C PRO A 68 0.38 -4.91 30.61
N ASP A 69 -0.58 -5.47 31.33
CA ASP A 69 -0.87 -5.11 32.71
C ASP A 69 0.19 -5.65 33.67
N ALA A 70 0.67 -6.88 33.45
CA ALA A 70 1.78 -7.45 34.21
C ALA A 70 3.05 -6.59 34.08
N ILE A 71 3.33 -6.08 32.88
CA ILE A 71 4.46 -5.18 32.64
C ILE A 71 4.27 -3.85 33.39
N GLN A 72 3.09 -3.25 33.33
CA GLN A 72 2.81 -1.97 33.99
C GLN A 72 2.80 -2.07 35.52
N LEU A 73 2.47 -3.25 36.06
CA LEU A 73 2.46 -3.50 37.49
C LEU A 73 3.89 -3.65 38.04
N LEU A 74 4.76 -4.37 37.33
CA LEU A 74 6.12 -4.70 37.80
C LEU A 74 7.22 -3.76 37.31
N THR A 75 6.91 -2.86 36.38
CA THR A 75 7.91 -1.99 35.74
C THR A 75 7.37 -0.57 35.56
N PRO A 76 8.24 0.44 35.41
CA PRO A 76 7.79 1.79 35.05
C PRO A 76 7.32 1.89 33.59
N CYS A 77 7.34 0.80 32.81
CA CYS A 77 6.97 0.83 31.39
C CYS A 77 5.45 0.88 31.22
N THR A 78 4.92 2.02 30.78
CA THR A 78 3.48 2.17 30.52
C THR A 78 3.21 2.54 29.07
N THR A 79 2.00 2.24 28.61
CA THR A 79 1.57 2.71 27.28
C THR A 79 1.49 4.24 27.25
N GLY A 80 1.14 4.87 28.38
CA GLY A 80 1.02 6.32 28.51
C GLY A 80 2.35 7.07 28.41
N ASN A 81 3.41 6.58 29.05
CA ASN A 81 4.76 7.19 28.92
C ASN A 81 5.52 6.72 27.66
N GLY A 82 4.93 5.79 26.90
CA GLY A 82 5.47 5.27 25.64
C GLY A 82 6.61 4.27 25.78
N TRP A 83 6.92 3.83 27.01
CA TRP A 83 7.99 2.84 27.28
C TRP A 83 7.48 1.40 27.16
N LEU A 84 6.17 1.18 27.22
CA LEU A 84 5.55 -0.08 26.81
C LEU A 84 4.90 0.06 25.44
N ARG A 85 5.24 -0.84 24.52
CA ARG A 85 4.61 -0.94 23.20
C ARG A 85 3.92 -2.28 23.03
N VAL A 86 2.67 -2.24 22.56
CA VAL A 86 1.91 -3.45 22.25
C VAL A 86 1.94 -3.69 20.75
N PHE A 87 2.67 -4.71 20.32
CA PHE A 87 2.64 -5.24 18.96
C PHE A 87 1.77 -6.49 18.96
N ASN A 88 0.51 -6.40 18.57
CA ASN A 88 -0.38 -7.55 18.57
C ASN A 88 0.00 -8.57 17.47
N LEU A 89 0.94 -9.46 17.79
CA LEU A 89 1.42 -10.54 16.91
C LEU A 89 0.68 -11.86 17.19
N GLY A 90 -0.25 -11.87 18.16
CA GLY A 90 -0.96 -13.06 18.60
C GLY A 90 -0.10 -14.03 19.42
N ARG A 91 1.06 -13.59 19.92
CA ARG A 91 2.00 -14.42 20.70
C ARG A 91 2.05 -13.94 22.14
N TYR A 92 2.02 -14.87 23.09
CA TYR A 92 2.13 -14.54 24.51
C TYR A 92 3.60 -14.38 24.92
N ALA A 93 4.16 -13.20 24.63
CA ALA A 93 5.58 -12.91 24.81
C ALA A 93 5.83 -11.45 25.22
N VAL A 94 6.84 -11.25 26.05
CA VAL A 94 7.35 -9.95 26.49
C VAL A 94 8.82 -9.82 26.12
N SER A 95 9.25 -8.62 25.72
CA SER A 95 10.66 -8.31 25.57
C SER A 95 11.00 -7.08 26.41
N LEU A 96 12.02 -7.19 27.26
CA LEU A 96 12.63 -6.04 27.94
C LEU A 96 14.01 -5.81 27.33
N TYR A 97 14.33 -4.56 26.99
CA TYR A 97 15.53 -4.22 26.24
C TYR A 97 16.08 -2.85 26.59
N ASP A 98 17.40 -2.71 26.53
CA ASP A 98 18.10 -1.44 26.68
C ASP A 98 17.56 -0.40 25.69
N LYS A 99 17.19 0.77 26.21
CA LYS A 99 16.51 1.82 25.44
C LYS A 99 17.35 2.37 24.28
N TYR A 100 18.67 2.30 24.37
CA TYR A 100 19.58 2.97 23.44
C TYR A 100 20.14 2.00 22.39
N GLN A 101 20.63 0.85 22.83
CA GLN A 101 21.24 -0.16 21.97
C GLN A 101 20.21 -1.17 21.44
N GLY A 102 19.04 -1.27 22.08
CA GLY A 102 17.99 -2.21 21.69
C GLY A 102 18.26 -3.66 22.06
N GLN A 103 19.34 -3.95 22.79
CA GLN A 103 19.69 -5.29 23.22
C GLN A 103 18.86 -5.69 24.44
N GLY A 104 18.33 -6.91 24.44
CA GLY A 104 17.48 -7.35 25.53
C GLY A 104 17.14 -8.82 25.46
N PHE A 105 16.11 -9.20 26.20
CA PHE A 105 15.64 -10.57 26.30
C PHE A 105 14.17 -10.66 25.99
N ARG A 106 13.81 -11.61 25.13
CA ARG A 106 12.44 -11.98 24.84
C ARG A 106 12.08 -13.22 25.63
N VAL A 107 11.03 -13.14 26.41
CA VAL A 107 10.46 -14.24 27.21
C VAL A 107 9.08 -14.58 26.67
N PHE A 108 8.79 -15.86 26.51
CA PHE A 108 7.51 -16.35 26.00
C PHE A 108 7.10 -17.66 26.66
N VAL A 109 5.79 -17.92 26.71
CA VAL A 109 5.26 -19.22 27.14
C VAL A 109 5.63 -20.28 26.11
N ASP A 110 6.41 -21.28 26.52
CA ASP A 110 6.85 -22.35 25.62
C ASP A 110 5.82 -23.47 25.57
N SER A 111 5.15 -23.60 24.42
CA SER A 111 4.09 -24.59 24.19
C SER A 111 4.53 -26.03 24.43
N ARG A 112 5.84 -26.34 24.36
CA ARG A 112 6.37 -27.68 24.63
C ARG A 112 6.53 -27.92 26.13
N LYS A 113 6.89 -26.88 26.90
CA LYS A 113 7.11 -26.96 28.34
C LYS A 113 5.80 -27.00 29.12
N ILE A 114 4.79 -26.24 28.68
CA ILE A 114 3.47 -26.27 29.32
C ILE A 114 2.74 -27.60 29.19
N LYS A 115 3.14 -28.51 28.28
CA LYS A 115 2.54 -29.86 28.17
C LYS A 115 2.66 -30.69 29.44
N ALA A 116 3.65 -30.40 30.30
CA ALA A 116 3.80 -31.06 31.59
C ALA A 116 2.73 -30.63 32.62
N PHE A 117 1.99 -29.54 32.36
CA PHE A 117 1.02 -28.95 33.27
C PHE A 117 -0.36 -28.92 32.59
N SER A 118 -1.20 -29.90 32.93
CA SER A 118 -2.47 -30.18 32.24
C SER A 118 -3.43 -28.99 32.15
N GLU A 119 -3.57 -28.23 33.23
CA GLU A 119 -4.51 -27.11 33.30
C GLU A 119 -3.92 -25.87 32.62
N ILE A 120 -2.62 -25.62 32.75
CA ILE A 120 -1.95 -24.54 32.00
C ILE A 120 -2.08 -24.79 30.49
N TYR A 121 -1.84 -26.03 30.04
CA TYR A 121 -1.99 -26.41 28.64
C TYR A 121 -3.43 -26.26 28.15
N THR A 122 -4.40 -26.75 28.94
CA THR A 122 -5.83 -26.64 28.64
C THR A 122 -6.30 -25.19 28.53
N TRP A 123 -5.90 -24.34 29.49
CA TRP A 123 -6.22 -22.92 29.51
C TRP A 123 -5.59 -22.18 28.33
N PHE A 124 -4.28 -22.37 28.11
CA PHE A 124 -3.52 -21.65 27.07
C PHE A 124 -4.03 -21.97 25.66
N PHE A 125 -4.34 -23.24 25.39
CA PHE A 125 -4.89 -23.68 24.11
C PHE A 125 -6.41 -23.62 24.03
N LYS A 126 -7.10 -23.18 25.10
CA LYS A 126 -8.56 -23.11 25.18
C LYS A 126 -9.24 -24.44 24.84
N LEU A 127 -8.71 -25.55 25.33
CA LEU A 127 -9.18 -26.91 24.98
C LEU A 127 -10.54 -27.26 25.62
N LYS A 128 -10.95 -26.52 26.64
CA LYS A 128 -12.25 -26.67 27.31
C LYS A 128 -12.96 -25.32 27.44
N PRO A 129 -14.30 -25.27 27.39
CA PRO A 129 -15.07 -24.09 27.76
C PRO A 129 -14.70 -23.58 29.16
N LYS A 130 -14.77 -22.26 29.39
CA LYS A 130 -14.35 -21.64 30.67
C LYS A 130 -15.03 -22.25 31.91
N LYS A 131 -16.28 -22.70 31.79
CA LYS A 131 -17.05 -23.31 32.90
C LYS A 131 -16.52 -24.68 33.33
N GLU A 132 -15.73 -25.35 32.49
CA GLU A 132 -15.19 -26.70 32.73
C GLU A 132 -13.70 -26.67 33.13
N GLN A 133 -13.12 -25.48 33.25
CA GLN A 133 -11.73 -25.31 33.68
C GLN A 133 -11.65 -25.26 35.21
N ASP A 134 -10.64 -25.92 35.77
CA ASP A 134 -10.37 -25.86 37.20
C ASP A 134 -9.44 -24.68 37.49
N ASP A 135 -10.03 -23.52 37.78
CA ASP A 135 -9.29 -22.28 38.06
C ASP A 135 -8.34 -22.44 39.27
N LYS A 136 -8.69 -23.27 40.27
CA LYS A 136 -7.85 -23.48 41.46
C LYS A 136 -6.62 -24.30 41.12
N LEU A 137 -6.80 -25.40 40.38
CA LEU A 137 -5.70 -26.25 39.94
C LEU A 137 -4.81 -25.53 38.92
N LEU A 138 -5.40 -24.73 38.02
CA LEU A 138 -4.66 -23.87 37.10
C LEU A 138 -3.73 -22.92 37.85
N MET A 139 -4.24 -22.19 38.84
CA MET A 139 -3.45 -21.26 39.64
C MET A 139 -2.36 -21.96 40.46
N HIS A 140 -2.65 -23.16 41.00
CA HIS A 140 -1.65 -24.00 41.66
C HIS A 140 -0.52 -24.40 40.71
N GLN A 141 -0.86 -24.91 39.52
CA GLN A 141 0.13 -25.31 38.52
C GLN A 141 0.97 -24.11 38.05
N ILE A 142 0.38 -22.92 37.92
CA ILE A 142 1.14 -21.69 37.56
C ILE A 142 2.17 -21.36 38.64
N ARG A 143 1.77 -21.43 39.92
CA ARG A 143 2.67 -21.19 41.05
C ARG A 143 3.81 -22.20 41.10
N GLU A 144 3.48 -23.49 40.93
CA GLU A 144 4.44 -24.59 40.93
C GLU A 144 5.42 -24.51 39.76
N ALA A 145 4.92 -24.23 38.56
CA ALA A 145 5.72 -24.18 37.35
C ALA A 145 6.68 -22.99 37.34
N GLY A 146 6.26 -21.83 37.84
CA GLY A 146 7.07 -20.61 37.82
C GLY A 146 7.63 -20.31 36.43
N SER A 147 8.93 -20.02 36.34
CA SER A 147 9.61 -19.73 35.07
C SER A 147 9.87 -20.97 34.21
N ALA A 148 9.62 -22.19 34.70
CA ALA A 148 9.90 -23.44 33.97
C ALA A 148 9.03 -23.60 32.71
N ILE A 149 7.86 -22.95 32.66
CA ILE A 149 6.99 -22.93 31.47
C ILE A 149 7.40 -21.90 30.42
N CYS A 150 8.40 -21.06 30.72
CA CYS A 150 8.86 -20.01 29.83
C CYS A 150 10.13 -20.43 29.07
N SER A 151 10.32 -19.85 27.88
CA SER A 151 11.60 -19.85 27.17
C SER A 151 12.07 -18.41 27.00
N ILE A 152 13.39 -18.23 27.00
CA ILE A 152 14.05 -16.93 26.93
C ILE A 152 15.12 -16.95 25.86
N GLU A 153 15.21 -15.88 25.08
CA GLU A 153 16.20 -15.71 24.02
C GLU A 153 16.72 -14.26 23.98
N PRO A 154 18.01 -14.05 23.68
CA PRO A 154 18.55 -12.71 23.46
C PRO A 154 17.98 -12.14 22.15
N VAL A 155 17.63 -10.86 22.17
CA VAL A 155 17.07 -10.15 21.01
C VAL A 155 17.71 -8.78 20.84
N THR A 156 17.66 -8.28 19.61
CA THR A 156 17.99 -6.89 19.30
C THR A 156 16.83 -6.24 18.57
N ILE A 157 16.31 -5.15 19.14
CA ILE A 157 15.19 -4.40 18.58
C ILE A 157 15.65 -3.66 17.32
N GLN A 158 14.85 -3.74 16.25
CA GLN A 158 15.18 -3.07 15.00
C GLN A 158 15.31 -1.55 15.23
N PRO A 159 16.33 -0.88 14.65
CA PRO A 159 16.61 0.54 14.92
C PRO A 159 15.42 1.49 14.71
N GLN A 160 14.53 1.17 13.76
CA GLN A 160 13.30 1.94 13.52
C GLN A 160 12.36 2.00 14.72
N TYR A 161 12.40 1.00 15.59
CA TYR A 161 11.61 0.95 16.82
C TYR A 161 12.35 1.57 18.01
N LEU A 162 13.65 1.88 17.95
CA LEU A 162 14.33 2.60 19.04
C LEU A 162 14.07 4.11 19.01
N LYS A 163 13.61 4.65 17.87
CA LYS A 163 13.27 6.07 17.73
C LYS A 163 12.14 6.44 18.69
N LYS A 164 12.34 7.47 19.50
CA LYS A 164 11.25 8.11 20.27
C LYS A 164 10.20 8.61 19.29
N ARG A 165 8.93 8.27 19.53
CA ARG A 165 7.82 8.91 18.82
C ARG A 165 7.76 10.36 19.26
N HIS A 166 8.26 11.26 18.42
CA HIS A 166 7.88 12.66 18.54
C HIS A 166 6.46 12.77 18.00
N LYS A 167 5.58 13.48 18.72
CA LYS A 167 4.37 13.97 18.06
C LYS A 167 4.86 14.91 16.97
N ASP A 168 4.64 14.52 15.72
CA ASP A 168 4.87 15.39 14.58
C ASP A 168 3.94 16.61 14.70
N ARG A 169 4.12 17.59 13.81
CA ARG A 169 3.24 18.75 13.71
C ARG A 169 1.78 18.28 13.68
N ILE A 170 0.96 18.92 14.51
CA ILE A 170 -0.49 18.71 14.52
C ILE A 170 -1.09 19.57 13.41
N ALA A 171 -2.00 19.00 12.63
CA ALA A 171 -2.77 19.70 11.61
C ALA A 171 -4.26 19.43 11.79
N SER A 172 -5.11 20.24 11.15
CA SER A 172 -6.53 19.97 11.06
C SER A 172 -6.80 19.01 9.90
N CYS A 173 -7.56 17.95 10.15
CA CYS A 173 -7.94 16.96 9.14
C CYS A 173 -8.80 17.61 8.06
N PRO A 174 -8.46 17.47 6.77
CA PRO A 174 -9.27 17.99 5.68
C PRO A 174 -10.74 17.58 5.72
N LEU A 175 -10.98 16.33 6.12
CA LEU A 175 -12.29 15.69 5.96
C LEU A 175 -13.23 15.94 7.14
N CYS A 176 -12.70 16.08 8.36
CA CYS A 176 -13.52 16.27 9.57
C CYS A 176 -13.17 17.51 10.38
N GLY A 177 -12.10 18.24 10.05
CA GLY A 177 -11.64 19.41 10.80
C GLY A 177 -10.90 19.11 12.11
N GLU A 178 -10.89 17.87 12.60
CA GLU A 178 -10.24 17.53 13.86
C GLU A 178 -8.72 17.60 13.80
N ALA A 179 -8.11 18.06 14.90
CA ALA A 179 -6.67 18.12 15.07
C ALA A 179 -6.08 16.71 15.17
N TYR A 180 -5.07 16.41 14.33
CA TYR A 180 -4.42 15.10 14.32
C TYR A 180 -2.92 15.21 13.98
N PRO A 181 -2.09 14.22 14.39
CA PRO A 181 -0.68 14.15 14.00
C PRO A 181 -0.48 13.94 12.50
N LEU A 182 0.34 14.78 11.84
CA LEU A 182 0.61 14.69 10.40
C LEU A 182 1.29 13.38 9.97
N ASP A 183 2.01 12.72 10.88
CA ASP A 183 2.61 11.40 10.63
C ASP A 183 1.57 10.28 10.43
N HIS A 184 0.31 10.50 10.81
CA HIS A 184 -0.80 9.60 10.51
C HIS A 184 -1.19 9.64 9.03
N GLY A 185 -0.67 10.58 8.25
CA GLY A 185 -1.02 10.81 6.85
C GLY A 185 -1.70 12.16 6.67
N ARG A 186 -2.35 12.36 5.52
CA ARG A 186 -2.93 13.66 5.12
C ARG A 186 -4.35 13.91 5.64
N ILE A 187 -4.97 12.88 6.17
CA ILE A 187 -6.28 12.90 6.83
C ILE A 187 -6.15 12.08 8.11
N CYS A 188 -6.99 12.35 9.12
CA CYS A 188 -6.95 11.59 10.36
C CYS A 188 -7.31 10.11 10.11
N ARG A 189 -6.84 9.22 11.00
CA ARG A 189 -7.10 7.77 10.88
C ARG A 189 -8.58 7.44 10.84
N ALA A 190 -9.42 8.21 11.54
CA ALA A 190 -10.87 8.05 11.49
C ALA A 190 -11.41 8.20 10.06
N CYS A 191 -11.07 9.31 9.38
CA CYS A 191 -11.46 9.55 7.99
C CYS A 191 -10.77 8.63 6.98
N GLN A 192 -9.67 7.98 7.35
CA GLN A 192 -9.07 6.90 6.55
C GLN A 192 -9.89 5.60 6.59
N GLY A 193 -10.94 5.53 7.42
CA GLY A 193 -11.77 4.35 7.62
C GLY A 193 -11.37 3.51 8.84
N GLN A 194 -10.51 4.03 9.73
CA GLN A 194 -10.17 3.37 11.00
C GLN A 194 -11.03 3.87 12.17
N SER A 195 -12.10 4.62 11.89
CA SER A 195 -13.07 5.01 12.90
C SER A 195 -13.79 3.77 13.43
N PRO A 196 -13.90 3.57 14.74
CA PRO A 196 -14.73 2.49 15.31
C PRO A 196 -16.24 2.81 15.25
N TYR A 197 -16.61 4.03 14.85
CA TYR A 197 -17.99 4.50 14.83
C TYR A 197 -18.61 4.35 13.45
N LEU A 198 -19.86 3.87 13.40
CA LEU A 198 -20.66 3.94 12.19
C LEU A 198 -21.04 5.40 11.95
N VAL A 199 -20.66 5.93 10.79
CA VAL A 199 -21.15 7.25 10.36
C VAL A 199 -22.60 7.08 9.96
N VAL A 200 -23.52 7.58 10.79
CA VAL A 200 -24.90 7.80 10.35
C VAL A 200 -24.78 8.91 9.32
N ALA A 201 -24.95 8.57 8.04
CA ALA A 201 -24.97 9.58 7.00
C ALA A 201 -26.09 10.55 7.34
N ASP A 202 -25.75 11.79 7.73
CA ASP A 202 -26.70 12.87 7.66
C ASP A 202 -27.30 12.84 6.27
N ALA A 203 -28.64 12.86 6.18
CA ALA A 203 -29.33 12.90 4.89
C ALA A 203 -28.61 13.95 4.04
N PRO A 204 -28.17 13.60 2.81
CA PRO A 204 -27.38 14.52 1.99
C PRO A 204 -28.13 15.84 2.01
N SER A 205 -27.48 16.92 2.44
CA SER A 205 -28.05 18.24 2.29
C SER A 205 -28.41 18.32 0.82
N MET A 206 -29.68 18.24 0.48
CA MET A 206 -30.12 18.35 -0.90
C MET A 206 -30.52 19.80 -1.06
N LEU A 207 -29.80 20.49 -1.93
CA LEU A 207 -30.23 21.81 -2.37
C LEU A 207 -31.65 21.67 -2.95
N ARG A 208 -32.62 22.35 -2.35
CA ARG A 208 -33.98 22.42 -2.91
C ARG A 208 -33.96 23.37 -4.09
N LEU A 209 -33.81 22.82 -5.28
CA LEU A 209 -33.89 23.57 -6.53
C LEU A 209 -35.35 23.85 -6.90
N HIS A 210 -35.60 25.01 -7.49
CA HIS A 210 -36.93 25.36 -7.97
C HIS A 210 -37.28 24.53 -9.21
N THR A 211 -38.43 23.86 -9.16
CA THR A 211 -38.99 23.10 -10.29
C THR A 211 -40.30 23.72 -10.73
N ALA A 212 -40.50 23.84 -12.04
CA ALA A 212 -41.76 24.22 -12.64
C ALA A 212 -42.32 23.03 -13.45
N PRO A 213 -43.63 22.76 -13.39
CA PRO A 213 -44.32 21.96 -14.42
C PRO A 213 -44.00 22.54 -15.81
N ILE A 214 -43.90 21.69 -16.83
CA ILE A 214 -43.50 22.14 -18.17
C ILE A 214 -44.46 23.19 -18.72
N GLU A 215 -45.74 23.02 -18.48
CA GLU A 215 -46.82 23.92 -18.92
C GLU A 215 -46.65 25.33 -18.33
N ASP A 216 -46.14 25.42 -17.10
CA ASP A 216 -45.93 26.67 -16.36
C ASP A 216 -44.52 27.26 -16.57
N SER A 217 -43.66 26.54 -17.30
CA SER A 217 -42.24 26.89 -17.45
C SER A 217 -41.95 27.90 -18.56
N ILE A 218 -42.95 28.26 -19.38
CA ILE A 218 -42.80 29.24 -20.47
C ILE A 218 -42.30 30.59 -19.92
N GLY A 219 -41.27 31.14 -20.56
CA GLY A 219 -40.66 32.41 -20.16
C GLY A 219 -39.65 32.29 -19.01
N GLN A 220 -39.52 31.11 -18.39
CA GLN A 220 -38.52 30.85 -17.36
C GLN A 220 -37.19 30.41 -17.99
N LYS A 221 -36.09 30.62 -17.26
CA LYS A 221 -34.74 30.22 -17.69
C LYS A 221 -34.43 28.80 -17.19
N ILE A 222 -33.90 27.96 -18.06
CA ILE A 222 -33.46 26.61 -17.73
C ILE A 222 -32.21 26.67 -16.84
N LEU A 223 -32.21 25.93 -15.74
CA LEU A 223 -31.13 25.96 -14.74
C LEU A 223 -29.85 25.22 -15.19
N HIS A 224 -29.98 24.18 -16.01
CA HIS A 224 -28.86 23.34 -16.48
C HIS A 224 -29.15 22.72 -17.85
N ASP A 225 -28.11 22.26 -18.54
CA ASP A 225 -28.25 21.62 -19.85
C ASP A 225 -29.19 20.39 -19.76
N LEU A 226 -30.17 20.31 -20.66
CA LEU A 226 -31.05 19.15 -20.78
C LEU A 226 -30.63 18.34 -21.99
N THR A 227 -30.03 17.18 -21.71
CA THR A 227 -29.55 16.24 -22.73
C THR A 227 -30.64 15.29 -23.17
N GLU A 228 -30.92 15.27 -24.48
CA GLU A 228 -31.77 14.27 -25.10
C GLU A 228 -30.91 13.06 -25.47
N ILE A 229 -31.46 11.86 -25.22
CA ILE A 229 -30.82 10.60 -25.56
C ILE A 229 -31.76 9.88 -26.50
N VAL A 230 -31.37 9.77 -27.77
CA VAL A 230 -32.01 8.90 -28.74
C VAL A 230 -31.16 7.63 -28.85
N PRO A 231 -31.61 6.49 -28.27
CA PRO A 231 -30.81 5.28 -28.19
C PRO A 231 -30.29 4.84 -29.57
N GLY A 232 -28.97 4.70 -29.70
CA GLY A 232 -28.32 4.25 -30.94
C GLY A 232 -28.10 5.33 -32.00
N GLU A 233 -28.67 6.54 -31.84
CA GLU A 233 -28.58 7.62 -32.84
C GLU A 233 -27.79 8.82 -32.32
N SER A 234 -28.22 9.41 -31.20
CA SER A 234 -27.63 10.67 -30.72
C SER A 234 -27.73 10.84 -29.19
N LYS A 235 -26.76 11.56 -28.64
CA LYS A 235 -26.76 12.01 -27.25
C LYS A 235 -26.14 13.40 -27.20
N GLY A 236 -26.90 14.40 -26.77
CA GLY A 236 -26.39 15.75 -26.62
C GLY A 236 -27.36 16.74 -25.98
N PRO A 237 -26.87 17.90 -25.53
CA PRO A 237 -27.69 18.95 -24.96
C PRO A 237 -28.60 19.56 -26.03
N VAL A 238 -29.90 19.48 -25.81
CA VAL A 238 -30.93 20.08 -26.68
C VAL A 238 -31.34 21.44 -26.14
N PHE A 239 -31.43 21.55 -24.82
CA PHE A 239 -31.62 22.82 -24.13
C PHE A 239 -30.34 23.18 -23.39
N LYS A 240 -29.93 24.45 -23.49
CA LYS A 240 -28.74 24.95 -22.81
C LYS A 240 -29.11 25.70 -21.53
N LYS A 241 -28.23 25.65 -20.53
CA LYS A 241 -28.31 26.48 -19.32
C LYS A 241 -28.53 27.96 -19.70
N GLY A 242 -29.51 28.59 -19.05
CA GLY A 242 -29.88 29.98 -19.25
C GLY A 242 -30.83 30.24 -20.43
N GLN A 243 -31.14 29.22 -21.25
CA GLN A 243 -32.13 29.34 -22.32
C GLN A 243 -33.52 29.63 -21.73
N ILE A 244 -34.24 30.58 -22.34
CA ILE A 244 -35.64 30.89 -22.00
C ILE A 244 -36.53 29.87 -22.70
N ILE A 245 -37.42 29.24 -21.96
CA ILE A 245 -38.35 28.23 -22.49
C ILE A 245 -39.43 28.93 -23.31
N GLY A 246 -39.52 28.60 -24.60
CA GLY A 246 -40.59 29.05 -25.49
C GLY A 246 -41.76 28.07 -25.55
N ALA A 247 -42.90 28.53 -26.09
CA ALA A 247 -44.07 27.64 -26.27
C ALA A 247 -43.79 26.46 -27.22
N GLY A 248 -42.91 26.64 -28.22
CA GLY A 248 -42.51 25.58 -29.15
C GLY A 248 -41.62 24.49 -28.51
N ASP A 249 -41.02 24.77 -27.36
CA ASP A 249 -40.09 23.87 -26.68
C ASP A 249 -40.82 22.78 -25.88
N LEU A 250 -42.09 23.00 -25.53
CA LEU A 250 -42.89 22.12 -24.66
C LEU A 250 -43.04 20.70 -25.23
N CYS A 251 -43.31 20.60 -26.54
CA CYS A 251 -43.43 19.32 -27.22
C CYS A 251 -42.10 18.54 -27.16
N GLN A 252 -40.97 19.23 -27.26
CA GLN A 252 -39.66 18.58 -27.18
C GLN A 252 -39.34 18.13 -25.77
N LEU A 253 -39.58 18.97 -24.74
CA LEU A 253 -39.43 18.59 -23.34
C LEU A 253 -40.29 17.36 -22.97
N HIS A 254 -41.53 17.30 -23.48
CA HIS A 254 -42.40 16.13 -23.33
C HIS A 254 -41.83 14.87 -24.02
N ARG A 255 -41.31 14.98 -25.24
CA ARG A 255 -40.66 13.86 -25.95
C ARG A 255 -39.42 13.36 -25.21
N MET A 256 -38.70 14.26 -24.53
CA MET A 256 -37.59 13.93 -23.65
C MET A 256 -38.05 13.28 -22.32
N GLY A 257 -39.35 13.05 -22.13
CA GLY A 257 -39.93 12.41 -20.95
C GLY A 257 -39.91 13.28 -19.69
N LYS A 258 -39.76 14.60 -19.83
CA LYS A 258 -39.81 15.52 -18.69
C LYS A 258 -41.28 15.79 -18.34
N GLN A 259 -41.57 15.93 -17.05
CA GLN A 259 -42.83 16.47 -16.52
C GLN A 259 -42.61 17.79 -15.77
N HIS A 260 -41.40 17.97 -15.24
CA HIS A 260 -40.95 19.17 -14.56
C HIS A 260 -39.56 19.54 -15.07
N VAL A 261 -39.27 20.83 -15.07
CA VAL A 261 -37.96 21.39 -15.42
C VAL A 261 -37.43 22.20 -14.25
N TYR A 262 -36.13 22.10 -14.03
CA TYR A 262 -35.45 22.95 -13.07
C TYR A 262 -35.17 24.30 -13.71
N VAL A 263 -35.60 25.35 -13.02
CA VAL A 263 -35.60 26.72 -13.54
C VAL A 263 -34.80 27.62 -12.60
N ASP A 264 -34.15 28.62 -13.18
CA ASP A 264 -33.43 29.62 -12.43
C ASP A 264 -34.40 30.64 -11.84
N ASP A 265 -34.53 30.65 -10.52
CA ASP A 265 -35.37 31.58 -9.76
C ASP A 265 -34.65 32.88 -9.37
N GLY A 266 -33.41 33.06 -9.85
CA GLY A 266 -32.58 34.25 -9.60
C GLY A 266 -31.98 34.31 -8.20
N LYS A 267 -32.24 33.33 -7.32
CA LYS A 267 -31.66 33.29 -5.96
C LYS A 267 -30.32 32.58 -5.90
N GLY A 268 -30.00 31.80 -6.93
CA GLY A 268 -28.80 30.97 -6.98
C GLY A 268 -28.77 29.92 -5.86
N PRO A 269 -27.80 29.00 -5.88
CA PRO A 269 -27.70 27.96 -4.85
C PRO A 269 -27.25 28.52 -3.48
N GLY A 270 -26.80 29.77 -3.39
CA GLY A 270 -26.16 30.38 -2.23
C GLY A 270 -24.67 30.03 -2.11
N GLU A 271 -23.95 30.68 -1.18
CA GLU A 271 -22.50 30.49 -1.02
C GLU A 271 -22.11 29.08 -0.56
N GLY A 272 -23.03 28.29 0.01
CA GLY A 272 -22.75 26.93 0.49
C GLY A 272 -22.52 25.87 -0.60
N TRP A 273 -22.50 26.25 -1.88
CA TRP A 273 -22.52 25.34 -3.02
C TRP A 273 -21.58 25.78 -4.14
N VAL A 274 -21.17 24.83 -4.95
CA VAL A 274 -20.30 25.02 -6.12
C VAL A 274 -20.96 24.36 -7.33
N HIS A 275 -21.05 25.07 -8.46
CA HIS A 275 -21.63 24.52 -9.68
C HIS A 275 -20.75 23.38 -10.23
N GLU A 276 -21.36 22.34 -10.82
CA GLU A 276 -20.64 21.14 -11.28
C GLU A 276 -19.47 21.45 -12.23
N ASP A 277 -19.67 22.38 -13.17
CA ASP A 277 -18.63 22.76 -14.14
C ASP A 277 -17.48 23.54 -13.49
N GLU A 278 -17.79 24.40 -12.51
CA GLU A 278 -16.78 25.14 -11.73
C GLU A 278 -15.95 24.15 -10.90
N ALA A 279 -16.62 23.20 -10.22
CA ALA A 279 -15.96 22.17 -9.45
C ALA A 279 -15.08 21.28 -10.34
N ALA A 280 -15.60 20.84 -11.50
CA ALA A 280 -14.86 19.99 -12.43
C ALA A 280 -13.60 20.65 -12.98
N LEU A 281 -13.68 21.94 -13.31
CA LEU A 281 -12.53 22.73 -13.78
C LEU A 281 -11.47 22.86 -12.68
N ALA A 282 -11.86 23.26 -11.47
CA ALA A 282 -10.95 23.38 -10.35
C ALA A 282 -10.27 22.04 -9.99
N PHE A 283 -11.01 20.92 -10.06
CA PHE A 283 -10.43 19.59 -9.89
C PHE A 283 -9.43 19.27 -10.99
N ALA A 284 -9.75 19.55 -12.25
CA ALA A 284 -8.85 19.28 -13.37
C ALA A 284 -7.54 20.07 -13.28
N GLU A 285 -7.63 21.37 -12.99
CA GLU A 285 -6.48 22.24 -12.78
C GLU A 285 -5.55 21.70 -11.68
N ALA A 286 -6.12 21.29 -10.55
CA ALA A 286 -5.34 20.79 -9.43
C ALA A 286 -4.81 19.35 -9.62
N MET A 287 -5.46 18.53 -10.46
CA MET A 287 -5.02 17.16 -10.76
C MET A 287 -3.93 17.09 -11.85
N ALA A 288 -3.92 18.02 -12.80
CA ALA A 288 -3.03 18.01 -13.95
C ALA A 288 -1.60 18.46 -13.59
N GLY A 289 -0.63 17.57 -13.81
CA GLY A 289 0.78 17.85 -13.63
C GLY A 289 1.53 17.99 -14.95
N LYS A 290 2.86 17.89 -14.87
CA LYS A 290 3.74 17.96 -16.05
C LYS A 290 3.30 16.94 -17.12
N GLY A 291 3.15 17.42 -18.35
CA GLY A 291 2.81 16.60 -19.51
C GLY A 291 1.32 16.21 -19.60
N VAL A 292 0.45 16.81 -18.79
CA VAL A 292 -1.01 16.55 -18.81
C VAL A 292 -1.74 17.80 -19.27
N THR A 293 -2.67 17.63 -20.20
CA THR A 293 -3.66 18.63 -20.61
C THR A 293 -5.07 18.09 -20.33
N TYR A 294 -6.09 18.92 -20.47
CA TYR A 294 -7.48 18.51 -20.26
C TYR A 294 -8.44 19.29 -21.16
N THR A 295 -9.66 18.78 -21.29
CA THR A 295 -10.70 19.38 -22.14
C THR A 295 -11.35 20.58 -21.48
N GLU A 296 -11.48 21.67 -22.24
CA GLU A 296 -12.23 22.87 -21.86
C GLU A 296 -13.20 23.32 -22.98
N PRO A 297 -14.31 24.00 -22.64
CA PRO A 297 -14.85 24.15 -21.28
C PRO A 297 -15.39 22.82 -20.73
N PRO A 298 -15.54 22.67 -19.39
CA PRO A 298 -16.28 21.56 -18.79
C PRO A 298 -17.70 21.47 -19.38
N ARG A 299 -18.24 20.25 -19.42
CA ARG A 299 -19.61 19.98 -19.89
C ARG A 299 -20.28 18.93 -19.01
N GLU A 300 -21.45 19.25 -18.46
CA GLU A 300 -22.19 18.40 -17.52
C GLU A 300 -21.31 17.96 -16.33
N GLY A 301 -20.50 18.88 -15.81
CA GLY A 301 -19.58 18.65 -14.71
C GLY A 301 -18.42 17.72 -15.05
N LYS A 302 -18.14 17.44 -16.33
CA LYS A 302 -17.11 16.47 -16.76
C LYS A 302 -15.93 17.15 -17.46
N ILE A 303 -14.72 16.68 -17.13
CA ILE A 303 -13.48 16.96 -17.85
C ILE A 303 -12.72 15.66 -18.16
N ASN A 304 -12.14 15.55 -19.34
CA ASN A 304 -11.20 14.48 -19.69
C ASN A 304 -9.76 14.99 -19.69
N PHE A 305 -8.82 14.17 -19.23
CA PHE A 305 -7.37 14.44 -19.28
C PHE A 305 -6.72 13.73 -20.46
N LEU A 306 -5.81 14.43 -21.13
CA LEU A 306 -5.06 13.99 -22.29
C LEU A 306 -3.56 14.12 -22.02
N ALA A 307 -2.76 13.28 -22.68
CA ALA A 307 -1.31 13.42 -22.63
C ALA A 307 -0.85 14.52 -23.59
N ALA A 308 -0.01 15.43 -23.10
CA ALA A 308 0.61 16.49 -23.90
C ALA A 308 1.78 15.99 -24.77
N GLY A 309 2.18 14.74 -24.60
CA GLY A 309 3.28 14.10 -25.33
C GLY A 309 3.32 12.60 -25.04
N ASP A 310 4.14 11.88 -25.78
CA ASP A 310 4.38 10.45 -25.54
C ASP A 310 5.11 10.21 -24.21
N GLY A 311 4.69 9.18 -23.46
CA GLY A 311 5.38 8.85 -22.22
C GLY A 311 4.70 7.80 -21.35
N LEU A 312 5.13 7.76 -20.09
CA LEU A 312 4.60 6.90 -19.05
C LEU A 312 3.65 7.67 -18.15
N LEU A 313 2.42 7.18 -18.00
CA LEU A 313 1.45 7.76 -17.08
C LEU A 313 1.85 7.47 -15.63
N ALA A 314 2.22 8.48 -14.86
CA ALA A 314 2.38 8.37 -13.41
C ALA A 314 1.09 8.84 -12.71
N VAL A 315 0.56 8.00 -11.81
CA VAL A 315 -0.66 8.27 -11.05
C VAL A 315 -0.36 8.19 -9.56
N ASN A 316 -0.74 9.20 -8.80
CA ASN A 316 -0.80 9.09 -7.35
C ASN A 316 -2.07 8.32 -6.91
N ALA A 317 -2.00 6.99 -6.96
CA ALA A 317 -3.15 6.12 -6.71
C ALA A 317 -3.75 6.28 -5.31
N GLN A 318 -2.93 6.54 -4.29
CA GLN A 318 -3.40 6.73 -2.91
C GLN A 318 -4.26 7.99 -2.78
N ARG A 319 -3.81 9.11 -3.35
CA ARG A 319 -4.59 10.35 -3.33
C ARG A 319 -5.83 10.28 -4.19
N LEU A 320 -5.75 9.60 -5.34
CA LEU A 320 -6.91 9.34 -6.18
C LEU A 320 -7.97 8.54 -5.41
N GLU A 321 -7.56 7.54 -4.64
CA GLU A 321 -8.47 6.77 -3.78
C GLU A 321 -9.11 7.67 -2.70
N ILE A 322 -8.32 8.51 -2.01
CA ILE A 322 -8.85 9.44 -1.00
C ILE A 322 -9.84 10.44 -1.62
N PHE A 323 -9.51 10.99 -2.79
CA PHE A 323 -10.41 11.90 -3.52
C PHE A 323 -11.74 11.22 -3.83
N ASN A 324 -11.71 9.98 -4.34
CA ASN A 324 -12.92 9.21 -4.68
C ASN A 324 -13.74 8.72 -3.46
N ARG A 325 -13.25 8.89 -2.23
CA ARG A 325 -14.03 8.61 -1.02
C ARG A 325 -14.90 9.80 -0.58
N ILE A 326 -14.69 10.97 -1.16
CA ILE A 326 -15.47 12.17 -0.87
C ILE A 326 -16.82 12.08 -1.62
N SER A 327 -17.91 12.47 -0.97
CA SER A 327 -19.23 12.44 -1.57
C SER A 327 -19.32 13.41 -2.75
N GLY A 328 -20.06 13.02 -3.80
CA GLY A 328 -20.37 13.90 -4.92
C GLY A 328 -19.21 14.17 -5.90
N VAL A 329 -18.02 13.59 -5.70
CA VAL A 329 -16.89 13.72 -6.62
C VAL A 329 -16.50 12.38 -7.24
N MET A 330 -15.93 12.40 -8.43
CA MET A 330 -15.30 11.22 -9.04
C MET A 330 -14.09 11.58 -9.88
N CYS A 331 -13.11 10.70 -9.91
CA CYS A 331 -12.02 10.69 -10.87
C CYS A 331 -11.62 9.25 -11.21
N ALA A 332 -11.53 8.93 -12.49
CA ALA A 332 -11.11 7.61 -12.98
C ALA A 332 -9.98 7.75 -14.00
N THR A 333 -9.06 6.79 -14.02
CA THR A 333 -7.87 6.81 -14.88
C THR A 333 -7.55 5.42 -15.41
N ARG A 334 -6.85 5.34 -16.54
CA ARG A 334 -6.09 4.16 -16.93
C ARG A 334 -5.10 3.79 -15.83
N LYS A 335 -4.72 2.50 -15.80
CA LYS A 335 -3.73 1.99 -14.84
C LYS A 335 -2.44 2.82 -14.88
N GLY A 336 -1.99 3.26 -13.71
CA GLY A 336 -0.70 3.93 -13.58
C GLY A 336 0.44 3.07 -14.11
N TYR A 337 1.47 3.72 -14.64
CA TYR A 337 2.59 3.16 -15.36
C TYR A 337 2.22 2.47 -16.70
N SER A 338 1.06 2.80 -17.26
CA SER A 338 0.76 2.51 -18.67
C SER A 338 1.49 3.50 -19.59
N THR A 339 1.92 3.04 -20.76
CA THR A 339 2.40 3.93 -21.82
C THR A 339 1.21 4.62 -22.51
N ILE A 340 1.34 5.92 -22.75
CA ILE A 340 0.34 6.80 -23.34
C ILE A 340 0.97 7.56 -24.51
N ARG A 341 0.20 7.79 -25.56
CA ARG A 341 0.60 8.64 -26.70
C ARG A 341 0.05 10.05 -26.57
N GLU A 342 0.71 11.01 -27.20
CA GLU A 342 0.23 12.38 -27.33
C GLU A 342 -1.24 12.43 -27.81
N GLY A 343 -2.03 13.32 -27.21
CA GLY A 343 -3.45 13.51 -27.51
C GLY A 343 -4.37 12.38 -27.02
N GLN A 344 -3.84 11.32 -26.41
CA GLN A 344 -4.67 10.22 -25.91
C GLN A 344 -5.33 10.58 -24.59
N ILE A 345 -6.66 10.42 -24.52
CA ILE A 345 -7.43 10.51 -23.28
C ILE A 345 -7.04 9.33 -22.35
N PHE A 346 -6.68 9.62 -21.11
CA PHE A 346 -6.29 8.60 -20.13
C PHE A 346 -7.07 8.65 -18.81
N ALA A 347 -7.69 9.78 -18.47
CA ALA A 347 -8.48 9.94 -17.26
C ALA A 347 -9.67 10.88 -17.47
N GLY A 348 -10.60 10.89 -16.53
CA GLY A 348 -11.66 11.89 -16.46
C GLY A 348 -12.11 12.14 -15.02
N THR A 349 -12.46 13.38 -14.73
CA THR A 349 -13.05 13.80 -13.46
C THR A 349 -14.46 14.34 -13.66
N ARG A 350 -15.31 14.19 -12.65
CA ARG A 350 -16.66 14.76 -12.66
C ARG A 350 -17.13 15.17 -11.27
N ALA A 351 -17.80 16.32 -11.18
CA ALA A 351 -18.71 16.62 -10.08
C ALA A 351 -20.06 15.93 -10.38
N ILE A 352 -20.51 15.06 -9.48
CA ILE A 352 -21.67 14.19 -9.70
C ILE A 352 -23.00 14.98 -9.59
N PRO A 353 -23.24 15.78 -8.53
CA PRO A 353 -24.44 16.61 -8.46
C PRO A 353 -24.24 17.92 -9.23
N LEU A 354 -25.34 18.49 -9.73
CA LEU A 354 -25.34 19.81 -10.41
C LEU A 354 -24.75 20.92 -9.52
N PHE A 355 -24.98 20.82 -8.20
CA PHE A 355 -24.35 21.66 -7.19
C PHE A 355 -23.71 20.77 -6.12
N LEU A 356 -22.38 20.87 -5.99
CA LEU A 356 -21.61 20.18 -4.97
C LEU A 356 -21.60 21.02 -3.68
N PRO A 357 -21.85 20.43 -2.49
CA PRO A 357 -21.69 21.16 -1.23
C PRO A 357 -20.28 21.74 -1.12
N ARG A 358 -20.15 23.02 -0.74
CA ARG A 358 -18.86 23.69 -0.63
C ARG A 358 -17.89 22.96 0.30
N VAL A 359 -18.41 22.40 1.39
CA VAL A 359 -17.64 21.59 2.34
C VAL A 359 -16.98 20.38 1.65
N ASP A 360 -17.70 19.69 0.77
CA ASP A 360 -17.15 18.52 0.05
C ASP A 360 -16.21 18.94 -1.09
N PHE A 361 -16.48 20.08 -1.74
CA PHE A 361 -15.55 20.71 -2.68
C PHE A 361 -14.21 21.07 -2.00
N GLU A 362 -14.25 21.73 -0.84
CA GLU A 362 -13.05 22.14 -0.10
C GLU A 362 -12.24 20.94 0.37
N LYS A 363 -12.91 19.90 0.89
CA LYS A 363 -12.29 18.59 1.18
C LYS A 363 -11.55 18.03 -0.02
N ALA A 364 -12.20 18.04 -1.19
CA ALA A 364 -11.63 17.53 -2.43
C ALA A 364 -10.42 18.35 -2.86
N MET A 365 -10.52 19.69 -2.83
CA MET A 365 -9.41 20.58 -3.15
C MET A 365 -8.23 20.43 -2.19
N GLN A 366 -8.46 20.23 -0.89
CA GLN A 366 -7.40 20.02 0.08
C GLN A 366 -6.62 18.71 -0.18
N VAL A 367 -7.29 17.64 -0.62
CA VAL A 367 -6.61 16.41 -1.10
C VAL A 367 -5.70 16.71 -2.30
N LEU A 368 -6.07 17.68 -3.13
CA LEU A 368 -5.36 18.07 -4.36
C LEU A 368 -4.25 19.12 -4.15
N GLN A 369 -4.23 19.88 -3.05
CA GLN A 369 -3.25 20.96 -2.80
C GLN A 369 -1.77 20.51 -2.76
N GLU A 370 -1.49 19.27 -2.40
CA GLU A 370 -0.11 18.76 -2.26
C GLU A 370 0.55 18.35 -3.59
N GLY A 371 0.04 18.85 -4.71
CA GLY A 371 0.58 18.63 -6.06
C GLY A 371 -0.36 17.85 -6.98
N PRO A 372 0.04 17.58 -8.23
CA PRO A 372 -0.83 16.93 -9.20
C PRO A 372 -1.07 15.44 -8.88
N LEU A 373 -2.19 14.90 -9.38
CA LEU A 373 -2.46 13.45 -9.36
C LEU A 373 -1.84 12.73 -10.55
N PHE A 374 -1.70 13.43 -11.68
CA PHE A 374 -1.28 12.85 -12.95
C PHE A 374 -0.03 13.55 -13.48
N GLN A 375 0.90 12.76 -14.01
CA GLN A 375 2.02 13.26 -14.78
C GLN A 375 2.28 12.33 -15.96
N ILE A 376 2.76 12.87 -17.08
CA ILE A 376 3.30 12.07 -18.18
C ILE A 376 4.82 12.21 -18.14
N LEU A 377 5.49 11.11 -17.81
CA LEU A 377 6.95 11.05 -17.70
C LEU A 377 7.53 10.67 -19.07
N PRO A 378 8.42 11.48 -19.66
CA PRO A 378 9.07 11.12 -20.91
C PRO A 378 9.94 9.87 -20.71
N LEU A 379 10.02 9.04 -21.75
CA LEU A 379 10.92 7.88 -21.76
C LEU A 379 12.27 8.31 -22.33
N ARG A 380 13.36 7.99 -21.64
CA ARG A 380 14.71 8.23 -22.17
C ARG A 380 15.05 7.21 -23.25
N ASN A 381 15.82 7.64 -24.25
CA ASN A 381 16.42 6.74 -25.24
C ASN A 381 17.67 6.10 -24.62
N ALA A 382 17.52 4.88 -24.09
CA ALA A 382 18.61 4.18 -23.42
C ALA A 382 19.66 3.64 -24.41
N ARG A 383 20.92 3.63 -23.97
CA ARG A 383 22.01 2.87 -24.59
C ARG A 383 22.03 1.48 -23.97
N VAL A 384 21.50 0.50 -24.70
CA VAL A 384 21.24 -0.84 -24.19
C VAL A 384 22.43 -1.75 -24.45
N GLY A 385 22.90 -2.41 -23.41
CA GLY A 385 23.77 -3.57 -23.51
C GLY A 385 22.99 -4.85 -23.30
N ILE A 386 23.23 -5.88 -24.11
CA ILE A 386 22.56 -7.17 -23.97
C ILE A 386 23.60 -8.23 -23.59
N LEU A 387 23.40 -8.90 -22.45
CA LEU A 387 24.19 -10.06 -22.05
C LEU A 387 23.30 -11.30 -22.13
N VAL A 388 23.69 -12.28 -22.94
CA VAL A 388 23.05 -13.59 -22.96
C VAL A 388 23.97 -14.56 -22.23
N THR A 389 23.48 -15.18 -21.17
CA THR A 389 24.19 -16.26 -20.47
C THR A 389 23.62 -17.61 -20.91
N GLY A 390 24.43 -18.66 -20.92
CA GLY A 390 24.01 -19.98 -21.36
C GLY A 390 25.12 -20.69 -22.11
N THR A 391 25.66 -21.73 -21.50
CA THR A 391 26.76 -22.53 -22.06
C THR A 391 26.38 -23.18 -23.39
N GLU A 392 25.12 -23.59 -23.55
CA GLU A 392 24.57 -24.16 -24.77
C GLU A 392 24.52 -23.17 -25.93
N VAL A 393 24.19 -21.90 -25.66
CA VAL A 393 24.15 -20.84 -26.68
C VAL A 393 25.58 -20.43 -27.04
N PHE A 394 26.44 -20.29 -26.03
CA PHE A 394 27.85 -19.94 -26.22
C PHE A 394 28.61 -20.97 -27.09
N ARG A 395 28.36 -22.27 -26.87
CA ARG A 395 28.94 -23.35 -27.68
C ARG A 395 28.26 -23.54 -29.05
N GLY A 396 27.22 -22.77 -29.36
CA GLY A 396 26.47 -22.87 -30.61
C GLY A 396 25.62 -24.13 -30.75
N LEU A 397 25.31 -24.81 -29.63
CA LEU A 397 24.40 -25.97 -29.63
C LEU A 397 22.96 -25.54 -29.93
N VAL A 398 22.61 -24.30 -29.55
CA VAL A 398 21.34 -23.66 -29.88
C VAL A 398 21.59 -22.24 -30.39
N GLN A 399 20.71 -21.77 -31.27
CA GLN A 399 20.78 -20.41 -31.80
C GLN A 399 20.17 -19.41 -30.79
N ASP A 400 20.85 -18.29 -30.58
CA ASP A 400 20.28 -17.19 -29.78
C ASP A 400 19.02 -16.62 -30.42
N ARG A 401 18.01 -16.39 -29.59
CA ARG A 401 16.80 -15.64 -29.95
C ARG A 401 16.54 -14.45 -29.02
N PHE A 402 17.31 -14.27 -27.95
CA PHE A 402 17.11 -13.16 -27.02
C PHE A 402 17.58 -11.83 -27.59
N ILE A 403 18.77 -11.76 -28.19
CA ILE A 403 19.30 -10.50 -28.75
C ILE A 403 18.29 -9.87 -29.72
N PRO A 404 17.75 -10.57 -30.73
CA PRO A 404 16.77 -9.95 -31.64
C PRO A 404 15.45 -9.56 -30.93
N ILE A 405 14.97 -10.36 -29.96
CA ILE A 405 13.74 -10.07 -29.21
C ILE A 405 13.90 -8.82 -28.34
N ILE A 406 14.98 -8.74 -27.57
CA ILE A 406 15.27 -7.61 -26.69
C ILE A 406 15.50 -6.35 -27.52
N ARG A 407 16.30 -6.45 -28.59
CA ARG A 407 16.54 -5.34 -29.53
C ARG A 407 15.23 -4.76 -30.07
N ALA A 408 14.35 -5.60 -30.62
CA ALA A 408 13.07 -5.14 -31.16
C ALA A 408 12.18 -4.47 -30.08
N LYS A 409 12.20 -4.98 -28.85
CA LYS A 409 11.43 -4.42 -27.73
C LYS A 409 11.98 -3.09 -27.22
N THR A 410 13.30 -2.90 -27.20
CA THR A 410 13.93 -1.66 -26.74
C THR A 410 13.90 -0.57 -27.81
N GLU A 411 14.14 -0.92 -29.08
CA GLU A 411 14.07 0.01 -30.23
C GLU A 411 12.67 0.61 -30.41
N LYS A 412 11.61 -0.13 -30.04
CA LYS A 412 10.23 0.40 -30.00
C LYS A 412 10.09 1.65 -29.11
N TYR A 413 10.97 1.82 -28.13
CA TYR A 413 11.01 2.99 -27.24
C TYR A 413 12.09 4.01 -27.64
N GLY A 414 12.69 3.89 -28.82
CA GLY A 414 13.75 4.79 -29.29
C GLY A 414 15.13 4.50 -28.68
N CYS A 415 15.28 3.39 -27.94
CA CYS A 415 16.58 2.98 -27.40
C CYS A 415 17.48 2.38 -28.49
N CYS A 416 18.79 2.41 -28.27
CA CYS A 416 19.80 1.86 -29.17
C CYS A 416 20.61 0.77 -28.47
N VAL A 417 20.75 -0.40 -29.08
CA VAL A 417 21.64 -1.46 -28.56
C VAL A 417 23.09 -1.16 -28.97
N VAL A 418 23.93 -0.81 -28.00
CA VAL A 418 25.34 -0.41 -28.22
C VAL A 418 26.31 -1.59 -28.16
N HIS A 419 25.95 -2.66 -27.47
CA HIS A 419 26.75 -3.88 -27.38
C HIS A 419 25.86 -5.08 -27.07
N SER A 420 26.23 -6.26 -27.58
CA SER A 420 25.60 -7.52 -27.22
C SER A 420 26.64 -8.62 -27.14
N LYS A 421 26.61 -9.42 -26.08
CA LYS A 421 27.57 -10.50 -25.86
C LYS A 421 26.89 -11.76 -25.35
N ILE A 422 27.35 -12.90 -25.84
CA ILE A 422 26.95 -14.24 -25.37
C ILE A 422 28.12 -14.81 -24.56
N VAL A 423 27.86 -15.32 -23.36
CA VAL A 423 28.87 -15.87 -22.44
C VAL A 423 28.40 -17.22 -21.87
N PRO A 424 29.32 -18.13 -21.49
CA PRO A 424 28.95 -19.35 -20.78
C PRO A 424 28.46 -19.05 -19.35
N ASP A 425 27.93 -20.05 -18.66
CA ASP A 425 27.50 -19.96 -17.25
C ASP A 425 28.70 -20.02 -16.30
N GLU A 426 29.63 -19.08 -16.47
CA GLU A 426 30.84 -18.94 -15.68
C GLU A 426 30.92 -17.52 -15.12
N LYS A 427 31.20 -17.38 -13.82
CA LYS A 427 31.15 -16.09 -13.11
C LYS A 427 32.09 -15.06 -13.73
N GLU A 428 33.31 -15.48 -14.03
CA GLU A 428 34.36 -14.66 -14.61
C GLU A 428 33.98 -14.19 -16.02
N ALA A 429 33.36 -15.06 -16.82
CA ALA A 429 32.90 -14.71 -18.17
C ALA A 429 31.74 -13.71 -18.13
N ILE A 430 30.80 -13.88 -17.20
CA ILE A 430 29.70 -12.94 -16.95
C ILE A 430 30.23 -11.59 -16.50
N LEU A 431 31.14 -11.58 -15.53
CA LEU A 431 31.80 -10.37 -15.03
C LEU A 431 32.47 -9.59 -16.15
N GLU A 432 33.27 -10.27 -16.99
CA GLU A 432 33.98 -9.61 -18.09
C GLU A 432 33.02 -9.13 -19.18
N GLY A 433 31.99 -9.92 -19.50
CA GLY A 433 30.95 -9.48 -20.43
C GLY A 433 30.18 -8.24 -19.95
N VAL A 434 29.90 -8.15 -18.65
CA VAL A 434 29.33 -6.94 -18.06
C VAL A 434 30.29 -5.76 -18.20
N ARG A 435 31.59 -5.93 -17.92
CA ARG A 435 32.58 -4.85 -18.05
C ARG A 435 32.71 -4.33 -19.48
N GLU A 436 32.70 -5.21 -20.47
CA GLU A 436 32.73 -4.82 -21.89
C GLU A 436 31.49 -4.02 -22.27
N ILE A 437 30.30 -4.46 -21.84
CA ILE A 437 29.04 -3.74 -22.05
C ILE A 437 29.08 -2.34 -21.42
N LEU A 438 29.56 -2.23 -20.19
CA LEU A 438 29.67 -0.95 -19.49
C LEU A 438 30.67 -0.02 -20.19
N SER A 439 31.79 -0.57 -20.66
CA SER A 439 32.84 0.16 -21.40
C SER A 439 32.35 0.66 -22.77
N ALA A 440 31.40 -0.03 -23.39
CA ALA A 440 30.70 0.43 -24.60
C ALA A 440 29.71 1.60 -24.32
N GLY A 441 29.59 2.04 -23.06
CA GLY A 441 28.75 3.15 -22.64
C GLY A 441 27.28 2.77 -22.54
N ALA A 442 26.96 1.53 -22.19
CA ALA A 442 25.58 1.15 -21.89
C ALA A 442 25.10 1.80 -20.58
N ASP A 443 23.87 2.33 -20.60
CA ASP A 443 23.19 2.89 -19.42
C ASP A 443 21.97 2.04 -18.98
N LEU A 444 21.68 0.97 -19.75
CA LEU A 444 20.75 -0.10 -19.40
C LEU A 444 21.36 -1.45 -19.82
N LEU A 445 21.63 -2.31 -18.86
CA LEU A 445 22.03 -3.69 -19.09
C LEU A 445 20.80 -4.59 -19.05
N VAL A 446 20.55 -5.32 -20.13
CA VAL A 446 19.56 -6.39 -20.19
C VAL A 446 20.31 -7.72 -20.17
N THR A 447 20.13 -8.49 -19.10
CA THR A 447 20.66 -9.86 -19.03
C THR A 447 19.53 -10.86 -19.34
N THR A 448 19.84 -11.91 -20.09
CA THR A 448 18.87 -12.92 -20.52
C THR A 448 19.44 -14.32 -20.41
N ALA A 449 18.56 -15.30 -20.14
CA ALA A 449 18.95 -16.64 -19.68
C ALA A 449 19.78 -16.56 -18.38
N GLY A 450 19.95 -17.69 -17.69
CA GLY A 450 20.58 -17.69 -16.38
C GLY A 450 19.85 -16.83 -15.30
N LEU A 451 18.54 -16.98 -15.19
CA LEU A 451 17.78 -16.46 -14.03
C LEU A 451 16.93 -17.57 -13.41
N SER A 452 17.40 -18.80 -13.49
CA SER A 452 16.78 -19.99 -12.94
C SER A 452 17.11 -20.15 -11.45
N VAL A 453 16.50 -21.17 -10.83
CA VAL A 453 16.89 -21.68 -9.51
C VAL A 453 17.95 -22.77 -9.61
N ASP A 454 18.41 -23.07 -10.83
CA ASP A 454 19.43 -24.08 -11.10
C ASP A 454 20.74 -23.71 -10.38
N PRO A 455 21.36 -24.62 -9.61
CA PRO A 455 22.66 -24.38 -8.99
C PRO A 455 23.77 -24.00 -9.98
N ASP A 456 23.69 -24.48 -11.24
CA ASP A 456 24.68 -24.20 -12.28
C ASP A 456 24.52 -22.78 -12.86
N ASP A 457 23.42 -22.10 -12.55
CA ASP A 457 23.18 -20.73 -12.97
C ASP A 457 23.84 -19.71 -12.04
N VAL A 458 25.04 -19.30 -12.44
CA VAL A 458 25.89 -18.37 -11.68
C VAL A 458 25.70 -16.90 -12.09
N THR A 459 24.72 -16.57 -12.93
CA THR A 459 24.49 -15.21 -13.47
C THR A 459 24.33 -14.17 -12.38
N ARG A 460 23.55 -14.47 -11.33
CA ARG A 460 23.36 -13.56 -10.19
C ARG A 460 24.66 -13.28 -9.46
N GLN A 461 25.51 -14.30 -9.29
CA GLN A 461 26.81 -14.12 -8.62
C GLN A 461 27.76 -13.31 -9.50
N GLY A 462 27.82 -13.59 -10.81
CA GLY A 462 28.61 -12.79 -11.76
C GLY A 462 28.20 -11.31 -11.78
N LEU A 463 26.88 -11.02 -11.71
CA LEU A 463 26.39 -9.64 -11.58
C LEU A 463 26.80 -8.98 -10.26
N ILE A 464 26.72 -9.72 -9.13
CA ILE A 464 27.16 -9.20 -7.82
C ILE A 464 28.65 -8.87 -7.85
N GLU A 465 29.48 -9.74 -8.42
CA GLU A 465 30.92 -9.52 -8.58
C GLU A 465 31.21 -8.34 -9.54
N ALA A 466 30.35 -8.12 -10.53
CA ALA A 466 30.39 -6.93 -11.39
C ALA A 466 29.95 -5.64 -10.67
N GLY A 467 29.58 -5.72 -9.40
CA GLY A 467 29.23 -4.58 -8.56
C GLY A 467 27.73 -4.27 -8.51
N ALA A 468 26.86 -5.23 -8.85
CA ALA A 468 25.42 -5.05 -8.76
C ALA A 468 24.96 -4.84 -7.31
N LYS A 469 24.15 -3.80 -7.10
CA LYS A 469 23.51 -3.42 -5.83
C LYS A 469 22.00 -3.32 -6.00
N ASP A 470 21.30 -3.21 -4.86
CA ASP A 470 19.84 -3.06 -4.78
C ASP A 470 19.07 -4.14 -5.54
N MET A 471 19.57 -5.38 -5.47
CA MET A 471 19.06 -6.48 -6.27
C MET A 471 17.67 -6.93 -5.80
N LEU A 472 16.67 -6.76 -6.67
CA LEU A 472 15.33 -7.30 -6.53
C LEU A 472 15.19 -8.49 -7.47
N TYR A 473 15.33 -9.69 -6.92
CA TYR A 473 15.06 -10.92 -7.64
C TYR A 473 13.63 -11.39 -7.38
N GLY A 474 12.91 -11.77 -8.43
CA GLY A 474 11.55 -12.27 -8.39
C GLY A 474 10.48 -11.17 -8.39
N ALA A 475 9.43 -11.38 -9.17
CA ALA A 475 8.22 -10.56 -9.20
C ALA A 475 6.96 -11.44 -9.33
N PRO A 476 5.83 -11.09 -8.69
CA PRO A 476 4.57 -11.81 -8.86
C PRO A 476 3.91 -11.46 -10.20
N ILE A 477 4.60 -11.77 -11.31
CA ILE A 477 4.18 -11.50 -12.69
C ILE A 477 4.37 -12.79 -13.49
N VAL A 478 3.32 -13.26 -14.14
CA VAL A 478 3.34 -14.50 -14.92
C VAL A 478 2.82 -14.20 -16.33
N PRO A 479 3.64 -14.29 -17.39
CA PRO A 479 5.03 -14.80 -17.44
C PRO A 479 6.08 -13.77 -17.03
N GLY A 480 7.19 -14.27 -16.45
CA GLY A 480 8.35 -13.45 -16.08
C GLY A 480 8.64 -13.36 -14.58
N ALA A 481 8.22 -14.37 -13.81
CA ALA A 481 8.29 -14.38 -12.36
C ALA A 481 9.72 -14.29 -11.82
N MET A 482 10.71 -14.79 -12.56
CA MET A 482 12.13 -14.78 -12.17
C MET A 482 12.89 -13.55 -12.69
N THR A 483 12.18 -12.46 -13.00
CA THR A 483 12.85 -11.22 -13.41
C THR A 483 13.75 -10.69 -12.29
N LEU A 484 14.82 -9.99 -12.69
CA LEU A 484 15.78 -9.39 -11.78
C LEU A 484 15.87 -7.90 -12.08
N LEU A 485 15.94 -7.06 -11.06
CA LEU A 485 16.27 -5.65 -11.18
C LEU A 485 17.47 -5.36 -10.29
N ALA A 486 18.43 -4.60 -10.77
CA ALA A 486 19.59 -4.17 -9.98
C ALA A 486 20.18 -2.87 -10.57
N ARG A 487 21.28 -2.40 -9.97
CA ARG A 487 22.10 -1.32 -10.53
C ARG A 487 23.58 -1.62 -10.39
N ILE A 488 24.36 -1.26 -11.40
CA ILE A 488 25.83 -1.27 -11.35
C ILE A 488 26.28 0.18 -11.54
N GLY A 489 26.69 0.83 -10.44
CA GLY A 489 26.87 2.28 -10.42
C GLY A 489 25.58 3.01 -10.83
N ALA A 490 25.64 3.81 -11.89
CA ALA A 490 24.48 4.51 -12.44
C ALA A 490 23.66 3.66 -13.44
N VAL A 491 24.19 2.51 -13.89
CA VAL A 491 23.58 1.68 -14.94
C VAL A 491 22.46 0.83 -14.34
N GLN A 492 21.28 0.89 -14.96
CA GLN A 492 20.14 0.05 -14.59
C GLN A 492 20.34 -1.37 -15.16
N VAL A 493 20.03 -2.39 -14.38
CA VAL A 493 20.07 -3.79 -14.81
C VAL A 493 18.68 -4.40 -14.76
N ILE A 494 18.26 -5.08 -15.83
CA ILE A 494 17.05 -5.88 -15.87
C ILE A 494 17.33 -7.28 -16.41
N GLY A 495 16.94 -8.29 -15.65
CA GLY A 495 17.00 -9.68 -16.01
C GLY A 495 15.69 -10.16 -16.63
N VAL A 496 15.79 -10.76 -17.81
CA VAL A 496 14.65 -11.26 -18.60
C VAL A 496 14.63 -12.79 -18.58
N PRO A 497 13.61 -13.40 -17.95
CA PRO A 497 13.51 -14.86 -17.91
C PRO A 497 13.23 -15.46 -19.29
N ALA A 498 13.56 -16.75 -19.45
CA ALA A 498 13.40 -17.48 -20.71
C ALA A 498 11.98 -17.54 -21.27
N CYS A 499 10.96 -17.26 -20.45
CA CYS A 499 9.58 -17.08 -20.91
C CYS A 499 9.45 -16.04 -22.05
N ALA A 500 10.36 -15.08 -22.18
CA ALA A 500 10.36 -14.09 -23.27
C ALA A 500 10.56 -14.72 -24.66
N LEU A 501 11.08 -15.95 -24.75
CA LEU A 501 11.18 -16.71 -25.99
C LEU A 501 9.84 -17.27 -26.47
N TYR A 502 8.87 -17.42 -25.56
CA TYR A 502 7.57 -18.07 -25.81
C TYR A 502 6.41 -17.06 -25.76
N PHE A 503 6.52 -16.05 -24.91
CA PHE A 503 5.47 -15.07 -24.68
C PHE A 503 5.82 -13.71 -25.28
N LYS A 504 4.90 -13.17 -26.09
CA LYS A 504 5.05 -11.84 -26.69
C LYS A 504 5.14 -10.72 -25.66
N THR A 505 4.47 -10.86 -24.52
CA THR A 505 4.45 -9.87 -23.43
C THR A 505 4.79 -10.57 -22.11
N THR A 506 5.75 -10.02 -21.36
CA THR A 506 6.22 -10.56 -20.07
C THR A 506 6.40 -9.44 -19.04
N SER A 507 6.95 -9.77 -17.88
CA SER A 507 7.42 -8.77 -16.90
C SER A 507 8.34 -7.71 -17.50
N PHE A 508 9.14 -8.04 -18.51
CA PHE A 508 9.99 -7.07 -19.19
C PHE A 508 9.19 -5.92 -19.82
N ASP A 509 8.06 -6.23 -20.46
CA ASP A 509 7.20 -5.21 -21.09
C ASP A 509 6.49 -4.31 -20.06
N LEU A 510 6.25 -4.80 -18.84
CA LEU A 510 5.66 -4.02 -17.75
C LEU A 510 6.71 -3.14 -17.04
N LEU A 511 7.95 -3.63 -16.91
CA LEU A 511 8.99 -2.98 -16.10
C LEU A 511 9.87 -2.03 -16.92
N LEU A 512 10.17 -2.35 -18.18
CA LEU A 512 11.06 -1.55 -19.04
C LEU A 512 10.60 -0.08 -19.15
N PRO A 513 9.31 0.25 -19.41
CA PRO A 513 8.88 1.64 -19.50
C PRO A 513 9.10 2.42 -18.19
N ARG A 514 8.94 1.79 -17.03
CA ARG A 514 9.24 2.42 -15.72
C ARG A 514 10.73 2.73 -15.57
N LEU A 515 11.61 1.82 -15.99
CA LEU A 515 13.05 2.04 -15.96
C LEU A 515 13.47 3.19 -16.89
N LEU A 516 12.92 3.25 -18.10
CA LEU A 516 13.18 4.31 -19.08
C LEU A 516 12.64 5.68 -18.63
N ALA A 517 11.54 5.71 -17.89
CA ALA A 517 11.01 6.91 -17.25
C ALA A 517 11.80 7.34 -16.00
N GLY A 518 12.82 6.57 -15.58
CA GLY A 518 13.60 6.83 -14.37
C GLY A 518 12.82 6.61 -13.07
N VAL A 519 11.69 5.88 -13.11
CA VAL A 519 10.85 5.61 -11.94
C VAL A 519 11.50 4.49 -11.12
N PRO A 520 11.87 4.72 -9.85
CA PRO A 520 12.38 3.67 -8.98
C PRO A 520 11.35 2.55 -8.79
N ILE A 521 11.84 1.31 -8.75
CA ILE A 521 11.02 0.12 -8.53
C ILE A 521 11.50 -0.53 -7.24
N THR A 522 10.62 -0.62 -6.24
CA THR A 522 10.91 -1.23 -4.95
C THR A 522 10.33 -2.65 -4.85
N ARG A 523 10.71 -3.39 -3.80
CA ARG A 523 10.06 -4.68 -3.50
C ARG A 523 8.54 -4.55 -3.31
N ILE A 524 8.08 -3.44 -2.73
CA ILE A 524 6.65 -3.15 -2.52
C ILE A 524 5.96 -2.90 -3.86
N ASP A 525 6.60 -2.19 -4.79
CA ASP A 525 6.07 -1.98 -6.14
C ASP A 525 5.85 -3.31 -6.86
N LEU A 526 6.84 -4.21 -6.81
CA LEU A 526 6.72 -5.54 -7.40
C LEU A 526 5.61 -6.35 -6.74
N ALA A 527 5.55 -6.36 -5.40
CA ALA A 527 4.50 -7.09 -4.66
C ALA A 527 3.09 -6.65 -5.05
N ARG A 528 2.87 -5.34 -5.23
CA ARG A 528 1.57 -4.76 -5.65
C ARG A 528 1.13 -5.22 -7.04
N MET A 529 2.05 -5.65 -7.90
CA MET A 529 1.69 -6.16 -9.24
C MET A 529 1.01 -7.52 -9.18
N GLY A 530 1.09 -8.27 -8.07
CA GLY A 530 0.50 -9.60 -7.96
C GLY A 530 -1.00 -9.65 -8.22
N HIS A 531 -1.72 -8.55 -7.96
CA HIS A 531 -3.10 -8.40 -8.39
C HIS A 531 -3.13 -7.89 -9.84
N GLY A 532 -3.47 -8.77 -10.78
CA GLY A 532 -3.68 -8.45 -12.19
C GLY A 532 -2.53 -8.80 -13.14
N ALA A 533 -1.38 -9.29 -12.64
CA ALA A 533 -0.23 -9.68 -13.45
C ALA A 533 -0.18 -11.17 -13.81
N PHE A 534 -1.34 -11.82 -13.99
CA PHE A 534 -1.45 -13.18 -14.55
C PHE A 534 -1.92 -13.11 -16.01
N CYS A 535 -1.09 -13.60 -16.93
CA CYS A 535 -1.40 -13.62 -18.36
C CYS A 535 -2.43 -14.70 -18.67
N LEU A 536 -3.40 -14.36 -19.51
CA LEU A 536 -4.46 -15.28 -19.95
C LEU A 536 -4.05 -16.14 -21.16
N GLU A 537 -2.81 -16.01 -21.63
CA GLU A 537 -2.26 -16.80 -22.74
C GLU A 537 -3.16 -16.81 -24.00
N CYS A 538 -3.75 -15.66 -24.32
CA CYS A 538 -4.67 -15.54 -25.44
C CYS A 538 -4.02 -15.95 -26.77
N LYS A 539 -4.77 -16.67 -27.64
CA LYS A 539 -4.32 -17.07 -28.99
C LYS A 539 -3.68 -15.93 -29.78
N THR A 540 -4.26 -14.74 -29.70
CA THR A 540 -3.67 -13.50 -30.22
C THR A 540 -3.49 -12.53 -29.06
N CYS A 541 -2.24 -12.13 -28.82
CA CYS A 541 -1.91 -11.18 -27.76
C CYS A 541 -2.54 -9.81 -28.04
N SER A 542 -3.46 -9.39 -27.17
CA SER A 542 -4.18 -8.10 -27.23
C SER A 542 -3.62 -7.05 -26.26
N TYR A 543 -2.48 -7.31 -25.61
CA TYR A 543 -1.81 -6.33 -24.74
C TYR A 543 -1.53 -5.03 -25.52
N PRO A 544 -1.78 -3.84 -24.95
CA PRO A 544 -2.15 -3.56 -23.55
C PRO A 544 -3.68 -3.47 -23.29
N LYS A 545 -4.54 -3.95 -24.19
CA LYS A 545 -6.00 -3.93 -23.98
C LYS A 545 -6.46 -4.98 -22.97
N CYS A 546 -5.79 -6.13 -22.91
CA CYS A 546 -6.06 -7.20 -21.94
C CYS A 546 -5.84 -6.75 -20.47
N PRO A 547 -6.30 -7.53 -19.47
CA PRO A 547 -6.13 -7.19 -18.05
C PRO A 547 -4.71 -7.39 -17.51
N PHE A 548 -3.79 -8.00 -18.28
CA PHE A 548 -2.44 -8.30 -17.81
C PHE A 548 -1.68 -7.03 -17.40
N GLY A 549 -1.23 -7.01 -16.14
CA GLY A 549 -0.52 -5.89 -15.52
C GLY A 549 -1.42 -4.74 -15.04
N LYS A 550 -2.75 -4.95 -14.94
CA LYS A 550 -3.72 -3.91 -14.54
C LYS A 550 -4.36 -4.14 -13.20
#